data_AF-X1RLJ9-F1
#
_entry.id   AF-X1RLJ9-F1
#
_cell.length_a   1.000
_cell.length_b   1.000
_cell.length_c   1.000
_cell.angle_alpha   90.00
_cell.angle_beta   90.00
_cell.angle_gamma   90.00
#
_symmetry.space_group_name_H-M   'P 1'
#
loop_
_entity.id
_entity.type
_entity.pdbx_description
1 polymer ?
#
loop_
_entity_poly.entity_id
_entity_poly.type
_entity_poly.pdbx_seq_one_letter_code
_entity_poly.pdbx_strand_id
1 'polypeptide(L)' 'MEGRAEIKSAPKISTLDGEEAEIRVDREEYYLILAGPPEAPYRTLETITVGVSLSILPRIV' A
#
# COMPACT_ATOMS: atom_id res chain seq x y z
N MET A 1 1.74 24.80 -9.43
CA MET A 1 2.55 23.58 -9.24
C MET A 1 2.14 23.00 -7.91
N GLU A 2 1.07 22.21 -7.88
CA GLU A 2 0.53 21.65 -6.64
C GLU A 2 0.45 20.15 -6.83
N GLY A 3 0.98 19.40 -5.85
CA GLY A 3 0.96 17.94 -5.88
C GLY A 3 2.33 17.28 -5.74
N ARG A 4 3.23 17.79 -4.88
CA ARG A 4 4.37 16.99 -4.43
C ARG A 4 4.12 16.54 -3.00
N ALA A 5 3.83 15.25 -2.83
CA ALA A 5 3.78 14.59 -1.54
C ALA A 5 5.06 13.76 -1.36
N GLU A 6 5.66 13.81 -0.16
CA GLU A 6 6.77 12.95 0.22
C GLU A 6 6.29 12.00 1.33
N ILE A 7 6.46 10.70 1.11
CA ILE A 7 6.05 9.64 2.05
C ILE A 7 7.33 8.95 2.52
N LYS A 8 7.54 8.88 3.84
CA LYS A 8 8.69 8.20 4.47
C LYS A 8 8.20 6.99 5.25
N SER A 9 8.86 5.85 5.06
CA SER A 9 8.61 4.62 5.81
C SER A 9 9.93 3.91 6.14
N ALA A 10 9.98 3.22 7.28
CA ALA A 10 11.12 2.44 7.73
C ALA A 10 10.65 1.16 8.47
N PRO A 11 9.99 0.22 7.76
CA PRO A 11 9.53 -1.03 8.35
C PRO A 11 10.71 -1.85 8.87
N LYS A 12 10.52 -2.54 9.99
CA LYS A 12 11.52 -3.43 10.57
C LYS A 12 10.86 -4.76 10.92
N ILE A 13 11.52 -5.85 10.56
CA ILE A 13 11.12 -7.21 10.87
C ILE A 13 12.34 -7.98 11.38
N SER A 14 12.13 -8.94 12.27
CA SER A 14 13.17 -9.84 12.79
C SER A 14 12.79 -11.28 12.47
N THR A 15 13.72 -12.03 11.92
CA THR A 15 13.54 -13.45 11.57
C THR A 15 14.86 -14.19 11.72
N LEU A 16 14.80 -15.53 11.69
CA LEU A 16 15.96 -16.40 11.76
C LEU A 16 16.67 -16.45 10.41
N ASP A 17 17.95 -16.85 10.42
CA ASP A 17 18.73 -17.05 9.19
C ASP A 17 18.09 -18.15 8.33
N GLY A 18 17.92 -17.87 7.03
CA GLY A 18 17.25 -18.77 6.09
C GLY A 18 15.73 -18.87 6.24
N GLU A 19 15.12 -18.15 7.18
CA GLU A 19 13.67 -18.15 7.39
C GLU A 19 13.00 -16.91 6.77
N GLU A 20 12.02 -17.15 5.90
CA GLU A 20 11.24 -16.09 5.28
C GLU A 20 10.41 -15.32 6.31
N ALA A 21 10.32 -14.00 6.15
CA ALA A 21 9.50 -13.17 7.00
C ALA A 21 8.86 -12.02 6.23
N GLU A 22 7.60 -11.75 6.56
CA GLU A 22 6.80 -10.69 5.98
C GLU A 22 6.13 -9.85 7.07
N ILE A 23 6.17 -8.53 6.91
CA ILE A 23 5.32 -7.59 7.64
C ILE A 23 4.54 -6.76 6.63
N ARG A 24 3.23 -6.65 6.85
CA ARG A 24 2.33 -5.76 6.10
C ARG A 24 1.64 -4.83 7.08
N VAL A 25 1.72 -3.53 6.81
CA VAL A 25 0.98 -2.50 7.55
C VAL A 25 0.15 -1.75 6.53
N ASP A 26 -1.09 -2.21 6.38
CA ASP A 26 -2.01 -1.74 5.36
C ASP A 26 -3.21 -1.04 6.00
N ARG A 27 -3.70 0.00 5.32
CA ARG A 27 -5.00 0.61 5.57
C ARG A 27 -5.85 0.44 4.31
N GLU A 28 -7.00 -0.21 4.47
CA GLU A 28 -8.04 -0.20 3.45
C GLU A 28 -8.93 1.01 3.65
N GLU A 29 -9.13 1.76 2.57
CA GLU A 29 -10.03 2.88 2.54
C GLU A 29 -11.02 2.70 1.38
N TYR A 30 -12.29 2.95 1.66
CA TYR A 30 -13.37 2.84 0.68
C TYR A 30 -13.74 4.23 0.19
N TYR A 31 -13.78 4.40 -1.13
CA TYR A 31 -14.07 5.67 -1.77
C TYR A 31 -15.23 5.53 -2.74
N LEU A 32 -16.18 6.45 -2.65
CA LEU A 32 -17.16 6.65 -3.73
C LEU A 32 -16.51 7.57 -4.76
N ILE A 33 -16.06 7.00 -5.88
CA ILE A 33 -15.48 7.79 -6.97
C ILE A 33 -16.54 8.08 -8.04
N LEU A 34 -16.43 9.25 -8.65
CA LEU A 34 -17.20 9.61 -9.83
C LEU A 34 -16.46 9.07 -11.05
N ALA A 35 -17.13 8.24 -11.85
CA ALA A 35 -16.58 7.61 -13.02
C ALA A 35 -17.51 7.78 -14.23
N GLY A 36 -17.01 7.39 -15.41
CA GLY A 36 -17.75 7.47 -16.66
C GLY A 36 -17.56 8.78 -17.43
N PRO A 37 -18.16 8.86 -18.62
CA PRO A 37 -18.07 10.04 -19.49
C PRO A 37 -18.83 11.23 -18.87
N PRO A 38 -18.41 12.49 -19.12
CA PRO A 38 -18.99 13.68 -18.50
C PRO A 38 -20.52 13.82 -18.66
N GLU A 39 -21.06 13.26 -19.74
CA GLU A 39 -22.46 13.34 -20.13
C GLU A 39 -23.33 12.33 -19.37
N ALA A 40 -22.74 11.28 -18.79
CA ALA A 40 -23.43 10.23 -18.05
C ALA A 40 -22.55 9.67 -16.91
N PRO A 41 -22.24 10.48 -15.88
CA PRO A 41 -21.40 10.03 -14.78
C PRO A 41 -22.16 9.08 -13.84
N TYR A 42 -21.45 8.12 -13.27
CA TYR A 42 -21.97 7.23 -12.23
C TYR A 42 -21.02 7.15 -11.04
N ARG A 43 -21.56 6.78 -9.87
CA ARG A 43 -20.76 6.54 -8.67
C ARG A 43 -20.45 5.06 -8.56
N THR A 44 -19.19 4.75 -8.32
CA THR A 44 -18.75 3.38 -7.98
C THR A 44 -18.04 3.40 -6.64
N LEU A 45 -18.22 2.32 -5.89
CA LEU A 45 -17.48 2.09 -4.66
C LEU A 45 -16.18 1.38 -5.02
N GLU A 46 -15.05 2.01 -4.72
CA GLU A 46 -13.72 1.44 -4.91
C GLU A 46 -13.04 1.23 -3.56
N THR A 47 -12.24 0.18 -3.48
CA THR A 47 -11.34 -0.07 -2.36
C THR A 47 -9.93 0.34 -2.76
N ILE A 48 -9.31 1.22 -1.98
CA ILE A 48 -7.91 1.60 -2.14
C ILE A 48 -7.16 1.13 -0.91
N THR A 49 -6.26 0.16 -1.10
CA THR A 49 -5.36 -0.33 -0.06
C THR A 49 -4.04 0.45 -0.16
N VAL A 50 -3.67 1.13 0.92
CA VAL A 50 -2.38 1.84 1.01
C VAL A 50 -1.63 1.32 2.22
N GLY A 51 -0.36 0.98 2.03
CA GLY A 51 0.42 0.42 3.12
C GLY A 51 1.88 0.27 2.79
N VAL A 52 2.60 -0.29 3.74
CA VAL A 52 4.02 -0.60 3.64
C VAL A 52 4.18 -2.10 3.90
N SER A 53 4.83 -2.78 2.97
CA SER A 53 5.24 -4.17 3.13
C SER A 53 6.76 -4.29 3.14
N LEU A 54 7.26 -5.24 3.93
CA LEU A 54 8.65 -5.69 3.90
C LEU A 54 8.65 -7.21 3.93
N SER A 55 9.21 -7.81 2.88
CA SER A 55 9.42 -9.25 2.76
C SER A 55 10.90 -9.52 2.64
N ILE A 56 11.45 -10.39 3.48
CA ILE A 56 12.88 -10.72 3.49
C ILE A 56 13.10 -12.23 3.63
N LEU A 57 14.18 -12.70 3.01
CA LEU A 57 14.79 -13.99 3.28
C LEU A 57 16.26 -13.71 3.61
N PRO A 58 16.65 -13.65 4.89
CA PRO A 58 18.02 -13.29 5.25
C PRO A 58 18.98 -14.47 5.02
N ARG A 59 20.23 -14.11 4.74
CA ARG A 59 21.38 -15.02 4.74
C ARG A 59 22.54 -14.37 5.47
N ILE A 60 22.96 -14.95 6.60
CA ILE A 60 24.12 -14.50 7.37
C ILE A 60 25.38 -15.19 6.82
N VAL A 61 26.40 -14.41 6.47
CA VAL A 61 27.70 -14.89 5.96
C VAL A 61 28.84 -14.49 6.87
#